data_AF-A0AAW8G6U1-F1
#
_entry.id   AF-A0AAW8G6U1-F1
#
_cell.length_a   1.000
_cell.length_b   1.000
_cell.length_c   1.000
_cell.angle_alpha   90.00
_cell.angle_beta   90.00
_cell.angle_gamma   90.00
#
_symmetry.space_group_name_H-M   'P 1'
#
loop_
_entity.id
_entity.type
_entity.pdbx_description
1 polymer ?
#
loop_
_entity_poly.entity_id
_entity_poly.type
_entity_poly.pdbx_seq_one_letter_code
_entity_poly.pdbx_strand_id
1 'polypeptide(L)'
;MSQWYYRHEDRTEGPVPTENILRLLRDGKLSQQSLLWREGLAQWHPLSTLRPELGLGPALPPAPPPLVASATAQRAPARRGLSGCAIAAIVALACLAPIAVLAAIAFPAYQDYLTRSVIAQALSEAAPVQAQVQQAIAQAPSGSCPANGQPPFRAAGDYAGRAVSAITIGKFPASGACGLEIVLRRPGQARLDGKRIWLEADGAGGWRCRSELPGRQLPAQCRAGGR
;
A
#
# COMPACT_ATOMS: atom_id res chain seq x y z
N MET A 1 -15.52 62.27 26.42
CA MET A 1 -16.71 61.78 25.70
C MET A 1 -16.56 60.28 25.53
N SER A 2 -17.30 59.47 26.30
CA SER A 2 -17.15 58.01 26.27
C SER A 2 -17.83 57.45 25.02
N GLN A 3 -17.07 56.72 24.19
CA GLN A 3 -17.61 56.02 23.02
C GLN A 3 -18.06 54.61 23.41
N TRP A 4 -19.32 54.26 23.11
CA TRP A 4 -19.91 52.97 23.43
C TRP A 4 -20.21 52.18 22.16
N TYR A 5 -20.10 50.86 22.29
CA TYR A 5 -20.54 49.90 21.30
C TYR A 5 -21.66 49.07 21.92
N TYR A 6 -22.69 48.74 21.16
CA TYR A 6 -23.77 47.86 21.61
C TYR A 6 -23.99 46.72 20.63
N ARG A 7 -24.50 45.59 21.14
CA ARG A 7 -24.89 44.44 20.34
C ARG A 7 -26.40 44.20 20.46
N HIS A 8 -27.09 44.24 19.33
CA HIS A 8 -28.52 43.96 19.20
C HIS A 8 -28.72 42.97 18.05
N GLU A 9 -29.43 41.85 18.29
CA GLU A 9 -29.76 40.83 17.27
C GLU A 9 -28.57 40.43 16.39
N ASP A 10 -27.45 40.09 17.03
CA ASP A 10 -26.19 39.63 16.42
C ASP A 10 -25.43 40.62 15.53
N ARG A 11 -25.82 41.89 15.49
CA ARG A 11 -25.00 42.97 14.92
C ARG A 11 -24.39 43.84 16.02
N THR A 12 -23.11 44.20 15.83
CA THR A 12 -22.39 45.10 16.73
C THR A 12 -22.31 46.47 16.06
N GLU A 13 -22.84 47.50 16.72
CA GLU A 13 -22.90 48.87 16.20
C GLU A 13 -22.16 49.83 17.15
N GLY A 14 -21.32 50.69 16.58
CA GLY A 14 -20.54 51.69 17.30
C GLY A 14 -19.50 52.38 16.41
N PRO A 15 -18.83 53.44 16.89
CA PRO A 15 -18.94 54.06 18.21
C PRO A 15 -20.11 55.06 18.31
N VAL A 16 -20.93 54.91 19.36
CA VAL A 16 -22.10 55.75 19.63
C VAL A 16 -21.91 56.48 20.97
N PRO A 17 -22.20 57.79 21.08
CA PRO A 17 -22.10 58.53 22.34
C PRO A 17 -23.17 58.10 23.34
N THR A 18 -22.89 58.24 24.64
CA THR A 18 -23.79 57.86 25.75
C THR A 18 -25.23 58.36 25.57
N GLU A 19 -25.42 59.58 25.06
CA GLU A 19 -26.74 60.19 24.83
C GLU A 19 -27.59 59.41 23.83
N ASN A 20 -26.96 58.87 22.79
CA ASN A 20 -27.65 58.05 21.78
C ASN A 20 -28.01 56.67 22.34
N ILE A 21 -27.19 56.08 23.22
CA ILE A 21 -27.55 54.86 23.96
C ILE A 21 -28.80 55.11 24.82
N LEU A 22 -28.85 56.24 25.53
CA LEU A 22 -30.02 56.62 26.34
C LEU A 22 -31.27 56.90 25.49
N ARG A 23 -31.10 57.40 24.26
CA ARG A 23 -32.19 57.56 23.30
C ARG A 23 -32.70 56.20 22.81
N LEU A 24 -31.82 55.30 22.39
CA LEU A 24 -32.17 53.96 21.94
C LEU A 24 -32.83 53.11 23.04
N LEU A 25 -32.46 53.31 24.29
CA LEU A 25 -33.11 52.70 25.45
C LEU A 25 -34.53 53.26 25.67
N ARG A 26 -34.73 54.56 25.49
CA ARG A 26 -36.07 55.19 25.53
C ARG A 26 -36.95 54.77 24.36
N ASP A 27 -36.36 54.59 23.19
CA ASP A 27 -37.04 54.14 21.97
C ASP A 27 -37.36 52.63 21.98
N GLY A 28 -36.97 51.92 23.05
CA GLY A 28 -37.21 50.48 23.21
C GLY A 28 -36.39 49.57 22.31
N LYS A 29 -35.46 50.14 21.52
CA LYS A 29 -34.55 49.40 20.62
C LYS A 29 -33.41 48.70 21.36
N LEU A 30 -33.12 49.13 22.58
CA LEU A 30 -32.17 48.45 23.46
C LEU A 30 -32.90 47.99 24.72
N SER A 31 -32.60 46.76 25.15
CA SER A 31 -33.17 46.17 26.37
C SER A 31 -32.12 46.12 27.48
N GLN A 32 -32.56 45.83 28.72
CA GLN A 32 -31.68 45.67 29.89
C GLN A 32 -30.63 44.56 29.72
N GLN A 33 -30.89 43.62 28.80
CA GLN A 33 -30.03 42.47 28.50
C GLN A 33 -29.13 42.73 27.28
N SER A 34 -29.33 43.84 26.56
CA SER A 34 -28.46 44.21 25.44
C SER A 34 -27.04 44.43 25.94
N LEU A 35 -26.07 43.85 25.23
CA LEU A 35 -24.67 43.87 25.62
C LEU A 35 -24.02 45.18 25.16
N LEU A 36 -23.37 45.88 26.07
CA LEU A 36 -22.59 47.08 25.82
C LEU A 36 -21.12 46.87 26.14
N TRP A 37 -20.28 47.56 25.38
CA TRP A 37 -18.85 47.58 25.58
C TRP A 37 -18.30 48.99 25.33
N ARG A 38 -17.21 49.32 26.01
CA ARG A 38 -16.43 50.53 25.77
C ARG A 38 -14.96 50.20 25.86
N GLU A 39 -14.16 51.05 25.25
CA GLU A 39 -12.71 51.00 25.37
C GLU A 39 -12.29 51.09 26.85
N GLY A 40 -11.56 50.07 27.31
CA GLY A 40 -11.17 49.89 28.71
C GLY A 40 -11.89 48.75 29.45
N LEU A 41 -12.96 48.16 28.89
CA LEU A 41 -13.60 46.96 29.44
C LEU A 41 -13.00 45.68 28.82
N ALA A 42 -12.71 44.67 29.65
CA ALA A 42 -12.15 43.40 29.19
C ALA A 42 -13.15 42.52 28.41
N GLN A 43 -14.45 42.71 28.65
CA GLN A 43 -15.52 41.89 28.07
C GLN A 43 -16.82 42.70 27.91
N TRP A 44 -17.75 42.19 27.10
CA TRP A 44 -19.08 42.78 26.92
C TRP A 44 -19.91 42.62 28.19
N HIS A 45 -20.52 43.70 28.68
CA HIS A 45 -21.37 43.69 29.86
C HIS A 45 -22.81 44.06 29.50
N PRO A 46 -23.83 43.40 30.08
CA PRO A 46 -25.21 43.77 29.83
C PRO A 46 -25.50 45.18 30.35
N LEU A 47 -26.36 45.92 29.65
CA LEU A 47 -26.72 47.31 29.96
C LEU A 47 -27.10 47.48 31.43
N SER A 48 -27.83 46.51 32.00
CA SER A 48 -28.22 46.47 33.42
C SER A 48 -27.05 46.65 34.39
N THR A 49 -25.88 46.06 34.10
CA THR A 49 -24.68 46.17 34.94
C THR A 49 -24.05 47.56 34.85
N LEU A 50 -24.16 48.21 33.70
CA LEU A 50 -23.56 49.51 33.40
C LEU A 50 -24.51 50.69 33.67
N ARG A 51 -25.74 50.45 34.16
CA ARG A 51 -26.72 51.51 34.49
C ARG A 51 -26.18 52.61 35.42
N PRO A 52 -25.47 52.28 36.52
CA PRO A 52 -24.95 53.31 37.42
C PRO A 52 -23.94 54.22 36.71
N GLU A 53 -23.15 53.67 35.78
CA GLU A 53 -22.15 54.44 35.00
C GLU A 53 -22.78 55.34 33.93
N LEU A 54 -23.96 54.96 33.43
CA LEU A 54 -24.74 55.73 32.46
C LEU A 54 -25.56 56.85 33.12
N GLY A 55 -25.43 57.05 34.44
CA GLY A 55 -26.23 58.00 35.22
C GLY A 55 -27.70 57.57 35.38
N LEU A 56 -28.02 56.31 35.06
CA LEU A 56 -29.33 55.73 35.29
C LEU A 56 -29.36 55.24 36.73
N GLY A 57 -30.32 55.73 37.52
CA GLY A 57 -30.51 55.31 38.92
C GLY A 57 -30.58 53.79 39.08
N PRO A 58 -30.34 53.28 40.31
CA PRO A 58 -30.26 51.84 40.58
C PRO A 58 -31.47 51.12 39.99
N ALA A 59 -31.21 50.02 39.27
CA ALA A 59 -32.28 49.16 38.81
C ALA A 59 -33.08 48.69 40.03
N LEU A 60 -34.39 48.93 40.03
CA LEU A 60 -35.29 48.27 40.99
C LEU A 60 -34.99 46.76 40.96
N PRO A 61 -34.91 46.10 42.13
CA PRO A 61 -34.67 44.67 42.19
C PRO A 61 -35.68 43.95 41.28
N PRO A 62 -35.28 42.91 40.53
CA PRO A 62 -36.19 42.20 39.66
C PRO A 62 -37.34 41.66 40.51
N ALA A 63 -38.58 42.01 40.14
CA ALA A 63 -39.78 41.42 40.71
C ALA A 63 -39.68 39.88 40.58
N PRO A 64 -40.20 39.12 41.56
CA PRO A 64 -40.21 37.66 41.47
C PRO A 64 -40.85 37.25 40.14
N PRO A 65 -40.26 36.30 39.41
CA PRO A 65 -40.77 35.91 38.11
C PRO A 65 -42.22 35.43 38.25
N PRO A 66 -43.13 35.76 37.31
CA PRO A 66 -44.37 35.02 37.22
C PRO A 66 -44.03 33.55 37.04
N LEU A 67 -44.81 32.65 37.68
CA LEU A 67 -44.74 31.21 37.45
C LEU A 67 -45.07 30.93 35.98
N VAL A 68 -44.07 30.99 35.11
CA VAL A 68 -44.20 30.61 33.71
C VAL A 68 -44.10 29.09 33.66
N ALA A 69 -45.16 28.46 33.17
CA ALA A 69 -45.16 27.03 32.85
C ALA A 69 -43.92 26.71 32.02
N SER A 70 -43.18 25.68 32.43
CA SER A 70 -41.90 25.28 31.84
C SER A 70 -42.05 25.09 30.34
N ALA A 71 -41.44 25.97 29.54
CA ALA A 71 -41.25 25.72 28.12
C ALA A 71 -40.33 24.49 28.00
N THR A 72 -40.87 23.39 27.47
CA THR A 72 -40.08 22.21 27.16
C THR A 72 -38.96 22.60 26.20
N ALA A 73 -37.71 22.53 26.65
CA ALA A 73 -36.55 22.70 25.80
C ALA A 73 -36.56 21.60 24.74
N GLN A 74 -36.90 21.93 23.49
CA GLN A 74 -36.70 21.04 22.36
C GLN A 74 -35.19 20.82 22.20
N ARG A 75 -34.69 19.65 22.60
CA ARG A 75 -33.30 19.24 22.37
C ARG A 75 -33.10 19.05 20.87
N ALA A 76 -32.10 19.72 20.30
CA ALA A 76 -31.65 19.46 18.93
C ALA A 76 -31.33 17.97 18.76
N PRO A 77 -31.64 17.35 17.60
CA PRO A 77 -31.36 15.94 17.39
C PRO A 77 -29.85 15.70 17.43
N ALA A 78 -29.41 14.80 18.33
CA ALA A 78 -28.03 14.37 18.39
C ALA A 78 -27.68 13.65 17.08
N ARG A 79 -26.65 14.14 16.35
CA ARG A 79 -26.14 13.44 15.17
C ARG A 79 -25.56 12.10 15.63
N ARG A 80 -26.15 10.99 15.16
CA ARG A 80 -25.62 9.64 15.40
C ARG A 80 -24.30 9.50 14.63
N GLY A 81 -23.17 9.64 15.33
CA GLY A 81 -21.86 9.30 14.77
C GLY A 81 -21.78 7.81 14.42
N LEU A 82 -20.96 7.44 13.44
CA LEU A 82 -20.68 6.04 13.12
C LEU A 82 -20.20 5.30 14.38
N SER A 83 -20.75 4.10 14.61
CA SER A 83 -20.29 3.19 15.68
C SER A 83 -18.77 3.01 15.61
N GLY A 84 -18.07 2.94 16.74
CA GLY A 84 -16.63 2.69 16.79
C GLY A 84 -16.19 1.44 16.03
N CYS A 85 -17.06 0.42 15.96
CA CYS A 85 -16.85 -0.77 15.13
C CYS A 85 -16.82 -0.43 13.63
N ALA A 86 -17.65 0.50 13.17
CA ALA A 86 -17.68 0.92 11.77
C ALA A 86 -16.41 1.70 11.39
N ILE A 87 -15.89 2.54 12.30
CA ILE A 87 -14.61 3.24 12.08
C ILE A 87 -13.45 2.22 12.00
N ALA A 88 -13.40 1.26 12.91
CA ALA A 88 -12.38 0.20 12.89
C ALA A 88 -12.42 -0.63 11.60
N ALA A 89 -13.61 -0.99 11.11
CA ALA A 89 -13.76 -1.71 9.85
C ALA A 89 -13.29 -0.90 8.64
N ILE A 90 -13.61 0.40 8.59
CA ILE A 90 -13.17 1.29 7.50
C ILE A 90 -11.64 1.42 7.50
N VAL A 91 -11.02 1.62 8.67
CA VAL A 91 -9.55 1.72 8.78
C VAL A 91 -8.88 0.42 8.37
N ALA A 92 -9.39 -0.73 8.83
CA ALA A 92 -8.85 -2.04 8.44
C ALA A 92 -8.95 -2.26 6.92
N LEU A 93 -10.09 -1.93 6.31
CA LEU A 93 -10.26 -2.04 4.85
C LEU A 93 -9.31 -1.09 4.11
N ALA A 94 -9.17 0.16 4.58
CA ALA A 94 -8.29 1.15 4.00
C ALA A 94 -6.81 0.73 4.06
N CYS A 95 -6.40 -0.01 5.09
CA CYS A 95 -5.04 -0.55 5.20
C CYS A 95 -4.83 -1.84 4.40
N LEU A 96 -5.78 -2.78 4.44
CA LEU A 96 -5.63 -4.10 3.82
C LEU A 96 -5.80 -4.06 2.30
N ALA A 97 -6.69 -3.20 1.78
CA ALA A 97 -6.93 -3.08 0.35
C ALA A 97 -5.67 -2.73 -0.47
N PRO A 98 -4.88 -1.68 -0.14
CA PRO A 98 -3.67 -1.38 -0.89
C PRO A 98 -2.60 -2.46 -0.74
N ILE A 99 -2.47 -3.09 0.43
CA ILE A 99 -1.52 -4.20 0.65
C ILE A 99 -1.87 -5.39 -0.25
N ALA A 100 -3.16 -5.75 -0.36
CA ALA A 100 -3.61 -6.83 -1.21
C ALA A 100 -3.30 -6.56 -2.69
N VAL A 101 -3.52 -5.32 -3.16
CA VAL A 101 -3.19 -4.91 -4.54
C VAL A 101 -1.69 -4.99 -4.79
N LEU A 102 -0.85 -4.50 -3.86
CA LEU A 102 0.61 -4.59 -3.97
C LEU A 102 1.08 -6.05 -4.00
N ALA A 103 0.53 -6.89 -3.11
CA ALA A 103 0.86 -8.31 -3.06
C ALA A 103 0.49 -9.04 -4.35
N ALA A 104 -0.66 -8.71 -4.95
CA ALA A 104 -1.12 -9.29 -6.21
C ALA A 104 -0.16 -9.02 -7.38
N ILE A 105 0.58 -7.90 -7.36
CA ILE A 105 1.57 -7.56 -8.39
C ILE A 105 2.96 -8.09 -8.03
N ALA A 106 3.38 -7.89 -6.77
CA ALA A 106 4.73 -8.22 -6.32
C ALA A 106 4.98 -9.74 -6.30
N PHE A 107 4.01 -10.53 -5.87
CA PHE A 107 4.17 -11.98 -5.73
C PHE A 107 4.43 -12.71 -7.06
N PRO A 108 3.62 -12.55 -8.13
CA PRO A 108 3.91 -13.20 -9.41
C PRO A 108 5.23 -12.72 -10.03
N ALA A 109 5.55 -11.43 -9.91
CA ALA A 109 6.83 -10.89 -10.40
C ALA A 109 8.03 -11.49 -9.65
N TYR A 110 7.92 -11.66 -8.33
CA TYR A 110 8.97 -12.27 -7.51
C TYR A 110 9.18 -13.75 -7.86
N GLN A 111 8.10 -14.51 -8.09
CA GLN A 111 8.20 -15.91 -8.53
C GLN A 111 8.87 -16.05 -9.90
N ASP A 112 8.56 -15.16 -10.85
CA ASP A 112 9.23 -15.12 -12.16
C ASP A 112 10.73 -14.85 -12.01
N TYR A 113 11.11 -13.92 -11.14
CA TYR A 113 12.50 -13.60 -10.84
C TYR A 113 13.25 -14.80 -10.25
N LEU A 114 12.66 -15.45 -9.23
CA LEU A 114 13.26 -16.64 -8.60
C LEU A 114 13.46 -17.76 -9.63
N THR A 115 12.45 -18.03 -10.46
CA THR A 115 12.53 -19.05 -11.51
C THR A 115 13.70 -18.79 -12.46
N ARG A 116 13.80 -17.56 -13.00
CA ARG A 116 14.91 -17.16 -13.89
C ARG A 116 16.27 -17.31 -13.22
N SER A 117 16.39 -16.88 -11.97
CA SER A 117 17.66 -16.93 -11.22
C SER A 117 18.15 -18.36 -10.96
N VAL A 118 17.24 -19.27 -10.58
CA VAL A 118 17.57 -20.69 -10.35
C VAL A 118 17.96 -21.38 -11.65
N ILE A 119 17.26 -21.13 -12.75
CA ILE A 119 17.63 -21.68 -14.06
C ILE A 119 19.00 -21.18 -14.49
N ALA A 120 19.27 -19.87 -14.38
CA ALA A 120 20.57 -19.31 -14.73
C ALA A 120 21.70 -19.94 -13.92
N GLN A 121 21.47 -20.17 -12.62
CA GLN A 121 22.41 -20.85 -11.73
C GLN A 121 22.60 -22.34 -12.12
N ALA A 122 21.54 -23.04 -12.47
CA ALA A 122 21.64 -24.45 -12.90
C ALA A 122 22.42 -24.58 -14.22
N LEU A 123 22.22 -23.65 -15.15
CA LEU A 123 22.97 -23.60 -16.40
C LEU A 123 24.43 -23.25 -16.20
N SER A 124 24.77 -22.37 -15.24
CA SER A 124 26.17 -22.05 -14.92
C SER A 124 26.87 -23.23 -14.22
N GLU A 125 26.16 -23.97 -13.36
CA GLU A 125 26.66 -25.22 -12.75
C GLU A 125 26.88 -26.33 -13.81
N ALA A 126 26.02 -26.40 -14.82
CA ALA A 126 26.13 -27.39 -15.90
C ALA A 126 27.12 -27.01 -17.02
N ALA A 127 27.52 -25.73 -17.13
CA ALA A 127 28.42 -25.24 -18.17
C ALA A 127 29.73 -26.04 -18.36
N PRO A 128 30.49 -26.41 -17.30
CA PRO A 128 31.70 -27.22 -17.49
C PRO A 128 31.39 -28.63 -18.02
N VAL A 129 30.25 -29.20 -17.65
CA VAL A 129 29.81 -30.52 -18.14
C VAL A 129 29.41 -30.43 -19.62
N GLN A 130 28.67 -29.38 -19.98
CA GLN A 130 28.30 -29.11 -21.37
C GLN A 130 29.53 -29.00 -22.28
N ALA A 131 30.59 -28.31 -21.82
CA ALA A 131 31.85 -28.20 -22.56
C ALA A 131 32.54 -29.58 -22.74
N GLN A 132 32.57 -30.42 -21.69
CA GLN A 132 33.13 -31.78 -21.78
C GLN A 132 32.33 -32.66 -22.74
N VAL A 133 30.99 -32.57 -22.70
CA VAL A 133 30.11 -33.30 -23.64
C VAL A 133 30.36 -32.84 -25.08
N GLN A 134 30.52 -31.54 -25.33
CA GLN A 134 30.84 -31.02 -26.67
C GLN A 134 32.15 -31.60 -27.21
N GLN A 135 33.18 -31.66 -26.36
CA GLN A 135 34.48 -32.23 -26.74
C GLN A 135 34.37 -33.74 -26.99
N ALA A 136 33.65 -34.47 -26.14
CA ALA A 136 33.43 -35.90 -26.32
C ALA A 136 32.67 -36.21 -27.61
N ILE A 137 31.63 -35.43 -27.95
CA ILE A 137 30.89 -35.57 -29.21
C ILE A 137 31.82 -35.33 -30.41
N ALA A 138 32.70 -34.33 -30.34
CA ALA A 138 33.63 -34.02 -31.43
C ALA A 138 34.69 -35.12 -31.66
N GLN A 139 35.03 -35.90 -30.63
CA GLN A 139 36.00 -37.00 -30.69
C GLN A 139 35.34 -38.36 -30.98
N ALA A 140 34.03 -38.45 -30.81
CA ALA A 140 33.29 -39.70 -30.90
C ALA A 140 33.04 -40.13 -32.36
N PRO A 141 33.06 -41.44 -32.66
CA PRO A 141 32.57 -41.95 -33.94
C PRO A 141 31.12 -41.52 -34.19
N SER A 142 30.79 -41.26 -35.46
CA SER A 142 29.48 -40.78 -35.90
C SER A 142 28.33 -41.54 -35.23
N GLY A 143 27.49 -40.81 -34.49
CA GLY A 143 26.27 -41.34 -33.88
C GLY A 143 26.42 -41.95 -32.48
N SER A 144 27.64 -41.96 -31.90
CA SER A 144 27.84 -42.35 -30.50
C SER A 144 27.78 -41.12 -29.57
N CYS A 145 26.99 -41.22 -28.50
CA CYS A 145 26.86 -40.17 -27.49
C CYS A 145 27.59 -40.57 -26.21
N PRO A 146 28.22 -39.62 -25.50
CA PRO A 146 28.71 -39.89 -24.16
C PRO A 146 27.56 -40.24 -23.21
N ALA A 147 27.88 -40.97 -22.14
CA ALA A 147 26.94 -41.34 -21.10
C ALA A 147 27.59 -41.21 -19.72
N ASN A 148 26.78 -41.04 -18.69
CA ASN A 148 27.26 -41.07 -17.30
C ASN A 148 27.87 -42.43 -16.93
N GLY A 149 28.72 -42.42 -15.89
CA GLY A 149 29.29 -43.63 -15.30
C GLY A 149 30.56 -44.13 -15.99
N GLN A 150 31.03 -43.44 -17.02
CA GLN A 150 32.32 -43.68 -17.66
C GLN A 150 33.17 -42.41 -17.62
N PRO A 151 34.44 -42.47 -17.18
CA PRO A 151 35.32 -41.30 -17.18
C PRO A 151 35.36 -40.60 -18.55
N PRO A 152 35.31 -39.25 -18.60
CA PRO A 152 35.33 -38.31 -17.46
C PRO A 152 33.95 -38.04 -16.82
N PHE A 153 32.88 -38.69 -17.30
CA PHE A 153 31.51 -38.45 -16.87
C PHE A 153 31.13 -39.27 -15.63
N ARG A 154 30.85 -38.57 -14.54
CA ARG A 154 30.47 -39.15 -13.24
C ARG A 154 29.02 -39.65 -13.28
N ALA A 155 28.55 -40.30 -12.21
CA ALA A 155 27.15 -40.69 -12.12
C ALA A 155 26.25 -39.45 -12.07
N ALA A 156 25.01 -39.56 -12.54
CA ALA A 156 24.14 -38.39 -12.72
C ALA A 156 23.91 -37.59 -11.42
N GLY A 157 23.75 -38.28 -10.29
CA GLY A 157 23.58 -37.67 -8.97
C GLY A 157 24.82 -36.99 -8.43
N ASP A 158 26.02 -37.33 -8.93
CA ASP A 158 27.27 -36.72 -8.45
C ASP A 158 27.41 -35.26 -8.92
N TYR A 159 26.63 -34.84 -9.90
CA TYR A 159 26.54 -33.45 -10.35
C TYR A 159 25.61 -32.58 -9.48
N ALA A 160 25.07 -33.12 -8.41
CA ALA A 160 24.28 -32.39 -7.42
C ALA A 160 25.01 -31.13 -6.91
N GLY A 161 24.36 -29.98 -7.08
CA GLY A 161 24.86 -28.66 -6.70
C GLY A 161 23.83 -27.82 -5.95
N ARG A 162 23.91 -26.48 -6.09
CA ARG A 162 22.97 -25.57 -5.42
C ARG A 162 21.64 -25.49 -6.17
N ALA A 163 21.70 -25.49 -7.49
CA ALA A 163 20.52 -25.41 -8.36
C ALA A 163 20.29 -26.69 -9.18
N VAL A 164 21.22 -27.64 -9.15
CA VAL A 164 21.14 -28.92 -9.85
C VAL A 164 20.97 -30.06 -8.85
N SER A 165 20.05 -30.98 -9.13
CA SER A 165 19.91 -32.23 -8.37
C SER A 165 20.62 -33.40 -9.06
N ALA A 166 20.56 -33.47 -10.39
CA ALA A 166 21.27 -34.45 -11.20
C ALA A 166 21.50 -33.93 -12.63
N ILE A 167 22.55 -34.45 -13.29
CA ILE A 167 22.79 -34.24 -14.73
C ILE A 167 22.91 -35.58 -15.42
N THR A 168 21.96 -35.89 -16.29
CA THR A 168 21.96 -37.11 -17.11
C THR A 168 22.49 -36.78 -18.51
N ILE A 169 23.54 -37.48 -18.95
CA ILE A 169 24.20 -37.29 -20.23
C ILE A 169 23.83 -38.49 -21.11
N GLY A 170 23.43 -38.22 -22.36
CA GLY A 170 23.07 -39.30 -23.26
C GLY A 170 22.49 -38.84 -24.58
N LYS A 171 21.90 -39.82 -25.28
CA LYS A 171 21.16 -39.62 -26.52
C LYS A 171 19.70 -39.39 -26.21
N PHE A 172 19.12 -38.32 -26.74
CA PHE A 172 17.70 -38.04 -26.61
C PHE A 172 16.89 -38.92 -27.58
N PRO A 173 15.94 -39.74 -27.09
CA PRO A 173 15.18 -40.63 -27.96
C PRO A 173 14.35 -39.90 -29.02
N ALA A 174 13.81 -38.74 -28.67
CA ALA A 174 12.91 -37.99 -29.54
C ALA A 174 13.62 -37.28 -30.70
N SER A 175 14.82 -36.75 -30.49
CA SER A 175 15.58 -36.00 -31.50
C SER A 175 16.74 -36.79 -32.09
N GLY A 176 17.17 -37.86 -31.42
CA GLY A 176 18.41 -38.56 -31.71
C GLY A 176 19.68 -37.77 -31.39
N ALA A 177 19.56 -36.55 -30.87
CA ALA A 177 20.70 -35.69 -30.56
C ALA A 177 21.41 -36.14 -29.27
N CYS A 178 22.73 -35.97 -29.23
CA CYS A 178 23.48 -36.09 -27.98
C CYS A 178 23.28 -34.82 -27.13
N GLY A 179 23.32 -34.97 -25.82
CA GLY A 179 23.29 -33.81 -24.94
C GLY A 179 23.15 -34.19 -23.48
N LEU A 180 22.57 -33.27 -22.69
CA LEU A 180 22.40 -33.46 -21.26
C LEU A 180 21.05 -32.94 -20.76
N GLU A 181 20.48 -33.67 -19.82
CA GLU A 181 19.29 -33.33 -19.04
C GLU A 181 19.73 -32.85 -17.65
N ILE A 182 19.28 -31.66 -17.27
CA ILE A 182 19.52 -31.03 -15.98
C ILE A 182 18.23 -31.10 -15.19
N VAL A 183 18.27 -31.72 -14.00
CA VAL A 183 17.14 -31.72 -13.07
C VAL A 183 17.35 -30.62 -12.03
N LEU A 184 16.45 -29.65 -11.97
CA LEU A 184 16.55 -28.52 -11.06
C LEU A 184 16.36 -28.94 -9.59
N ARG A 185 17.06 -28.25 -8.70
CA ARG A 185 16.94 -28.37 -7.24
C ARG A 185 16.48 -27.05 -6.65
N ARG A 186 15.33 -27.07 -5.99
CA ARG A 186 14.85 -25.95 -5.16
C ARG A 186 13.86 -26.43 -4.08
N PRO A 187 14.37 -26.95 -2.95
CA PRO A 187 13.53 -27.46 -1.87
C PRO A 187 12.46 -26.45 -1.43
N GLY A 188 11.24 -26.93 -1.22
CA GLY A 188 10.09 -26.10 -0.85
C GLY A 188 9.46 -25.30 -2.00
N GLN A 189 9.94 -25.44 -3.23
CA GLN A 189 9.35 -24.81 -4.42
C GLN A 189 8.97 -25.85 -5.47
N ALA A 190 7.79 -26.47 -5.31
CA ALA A 190 7.29 -27.52 -6.22
C ALA A 190 7.18 -27.10 -7.70
N ARG A 191 7.13 -25.80 -7.98
CA ARG A 191 7.14 -25.28 -9.36
C ARG A 191 8.50 -25.43 -10.05
N LEU A 192 9.59 -25.55 -9.29
CA LEU A 192 10.97 -25.60 -9.78
C LEU A 192 11.66 -26.92 -9.44
N ASP A 193 11.47 -27.42 -8.23
CA ASP A 193 12.13 -28.63 -7.76
C ASP A 193 11.74 -29.83 -8.62
N GLY A 194 12.75 -30.56 -9.10
CA GLY A 194 12.56 -31.72 -9.97
C GLY A 194 12.21 -31.40 -11.43
N LYS A 195 12.04 -30.12 -11.81
CA LYS A 195 11.80 -29.74 -13.21
C LYS A 195 13.04 -29.93 -14.06
N ARG A 196 12.84 -30.23 -15.34
CA ARG A 196 13.93 -30.58 -16.26
C ARG A 196 14.22 -29.52 -17.32
N ILE A 197 15.49 -29.42 -17.67
CA ILE A 197 16.02 -28.63 -18.77
C ILE A 197 16.90 -29.53 -19.63
N TRP A 198 16.70 -29.51 -20.93
CA TRP A 198 17.45 -30.31 -21.89
C TRP A 198 18.34 -29.41 -22.73
N LEU A 199 19.63 -29.74 -22.83
CA LEU A 199 20.57 -29.11 -23.74
C LEU A 199 20.91 -30.11 -24.85
N GLU A 200 20.38 -29.81 -26.03
CA GLU A 200 20.52 -30.40 -27.36
C GLU A 200 21.80 -30.07 -28.13
N ALA A 201 22.77 -30.95 -28.36
CA ALA A 201 23.82 -30.61 -29.33
C ALA A 201 23.22 -30.51 -30.74
N ASP A 202 23.51 -29.44 -31.48
CA ASP A 202 22.94 -29.21 -32.82
C ASP A 202 23.78 -29.76 -33.99
N GLY A 203 24.97 -30.29 -33.70
CA GLY A 203 25.92 -30.82 -34.69
C GLY A 203 26.82 -29.75 -35.34
N ALA A 204 26.47 -28.46 -35.26
CA ALA A 204 27.26 -27.33 -35.76
C ALA A 204 28.13 -26.68 -34.65
N GLY A 205 28.17 -27.28 -33.47
CA GLY A 205 28.86 -26.76 -32.29
C GLY A 205 27.99 -25.85 -31.41
N GLY A 206 26.73 -25.64 -31.77
CA GLY A 206 25.74 -24.94 -30.97
C GLY A 206 24.87 -25.90 -30.15
N TRP A 207 23.98 -25.28 -29.37
CA TRP A 207 23.11 -26.00 -28.44
C TRP A 207 21.67 -25.50 -28.52
N ARG A 208 20.72 -26.44 -28.66
CA ARG A 208 19.28 -26.20 -28.54
C ARG A 208 18.83 -26.49 -27.12
N CYS A 209 18.45 -25.46 -26.37
CA CYS A 209 17.90 -25.62 -25.04
C CYS A 209 16.37 -25.77 -25.07
N ARG A 210 15.83 -26.76 -24.35
CA ARG A 210 14.39 -26.98 -24.11
C ARG A 210 14.13 -27.12 -22.61
N SER A 211 12.89 -26.88 -22.16
CA SER A 211 12.54 -26.99 -20.74
C SER A 211 11.09 -27.43 -20.54
N GLU A 212 10.81 -28.04 -19.40
CA GLU A 212 9.44 -28.26 -18.88
C GLU A 212 8.77 -26.97 -18.39
N LEU A 213 9.56 -25.92 -18.14
CA LEU A 213 9.07 -24.64 -17.63
C LEU A 213 8.62 -23.73 -18.78
N PRO A 214 7.60 -22.87 -18.56
CA PRO A 214 7.06 -22.00 -19.59
C PRO A 214 8.10 -20.98 -20.07
N GLY A 215 8.13 -20.76 -21.40
CA GLY A 215 9.17 -19.98 -22.08
C GLY A 215 9.39 -18.55 -21.57
N ARG A 216 8.36 -17.90 -21.01
CA ARG A 216 8.47 -16.53 -20.44
C ARG A 216 9.51 -16.44 -19.32
N GLN A 217 9.76 -17.52 -18.60
CA GLN A 217 10.67 -17.57 -17.46
C GLN A 217 12.07 -18.10 -17.83
N LEU A 218 12.30 -18.44 -19.09
CA LEU A 218 13.58 -19.02 -19.54
C LEU A 218 14.59 -17.92 -19.94
N PRO A 219 15.91 -18.17 -19.76
CA PRO A 219 16.97 -17.35 -20.35
C PRO A 219 16.87 -17.28 -21.88
N ALA A 220 17.51 -16.28 -22.49
CA ALA A 220 17.46 -16.08 -23.94
C ALA A 220 17.93 -17.32 -24.72
N GLN A 221 18.99 -18.00 -24.25
CA GLN A 221 19.50 -19.23 -24.86
C GLN A 221 18.47 -20.38 -24.91
N CYS A 222 17.51 -20.40 -23.99
CA CYS A 222 16.46 -21.41 -23.88
C CYS A 222 15.13 -20.96 -24.47
N ARG A 223 15.01 -19.69 -24.88
CA ARG A 223 13.86 -19.18 -25.64
C ARG A 223 14.05 -19.31 -27.14
N ALA A 224 15.29 -19.26 -27.63
CA ALA A 224 15.60 -19.25 -29.06
C ALA A 224 15.56 -20.64 -29.74
N GLY A 225 15.60 -21.74 -28.96
CA GLY A 225 15.66 -23.12 -29.50
C GLY A 225 14.32 -23.78 -29.82
N GLY A 226 13.21 -23.04 -29.76
CA GLY A 226 11.85 -23.55 -29.97
C GLY A 226 11.18 -23.10 -31.27
N ARG A 227 11.95 -22.67 -32.27
CA ARG A 227 11.45 -22.45 -33.64
C ARG A 227 11.92 -23.55 -34.56
#